data_AF-A0AAF0LW81-F1
#
_entry.id   AF-A0AAF0LW81-F1
#
_cell.length_a   1.000
_cell.length_b   1.000
_cell.length_c   1.000
_cell.angle_alpha   90.00
_cell.angle_beta   90.00
_cell.angle_gamma   90.00
#
_symmetry.space_group_name_H-M   'P 1'
#
loop_
_entity.id
_entity.type
_entity.pdbx_description
1 polymer ?
#
loop_
_entity_poly.entity_id
_entity_poly.type
_entity_poly.pdbx_seq_one_letter_code
_entity_poly.pdbx_strand_id
1 'polypeptide(L)'
;MPYSPEAFVPIAADYPTYSRAREHFKDMLDANATGRTVTVARDGAVSAMLPVDPLRRYFFRTVPPRVSVVREDGVVVALMAGRPFVSEGADVDEALDDLALSLREYAADWEDRLQHAPNHHDAWALVQLVKLSTDDELRDWLERGGE
;
A
#
# COMPACT_ATOMS: atom_id res chain seq x y z
N MET A 1 -20.36 24.93 29.35
CA MET A 1 -19.88 25.28 28.00
C MET A 1 -20.28 24.14 27.07
N PRO A 2 -21.22 24.33 26.12
CA PRO A 2 -21.49 23.31 25.12
C PRO A 2 -20.33 23.28 24.11
N TYR A 3 -19.89 22.07 23.79
CA TYR A 3 -18.92 21.74 22.75
C TYR A 3 -19.40 22.30 21.41
N SER A 4 -18.69 23.28 20.85
CA SER A 4 -18.87 23.67 19.45
C SER A 4 -18.28 22.53 18.62
N PRO A 5 -19.02 21.92 17.68
CA PRO A 5 -18.38 21.03 16.74
C PRO A 5 -17.33 21.87 16.01
N GLU A 6 -16.06 21.44 16.07
CA GLU A 6 -15.06 21.96 15.16
C GLU A 6 -15.67 21.92 13.77
N ALA A 7 -15.80 23.08 13.14
CA ALA A 7 -16.27 23.15 11.77
C ALA A 7 -15.33 22.27 10.96
N PHE A 8 -15.80 21.06 10.59
CA PHE A 8 -15.12 20.20 9.66
C PHE A 8 -14.92 21.04 8.40
N VAL A 9 -13.72 21.56 8.19
CA VAL A 9 -13.37 22.22 6.95
C VAL A 9 -13.29 21.08 5.94
N PRO A 10 -14.28 20.94 5.03
CA PRO A 10 -14.23 19.86 4.06
C PRO A 10 -12.96 20.03 3.23
N ILE A 11 -12.30 18.93 2.92
CA ILE A 11 -11.23 18.92 1.93
C ILE A 11 -11.81 19.58 0.66
N ALA A 12 -11.25 20.74 0.29
CA ALA A 12 -11.65 21.42 -0.93
C ALA A 12 -11.18 20.58 -2.12
N ALA A 13 -12.11 19.90 -2.79
CA ALA A 13 -11.78 19.05 -3.92
C ALA A 13 -11.46 19.88 -5.17
N ASP A 14 -10.39 19.52 -5.89
CA ASP A 14 -10.04 20.10 -7.20
C ASP A 14 -11.23 20.02 -8.17
N TYR A 15 -11.97 18.91 -8.09
CA TYR A 15 -13.24 18.71 -8.77
C TYR A 15 -14.37 18.53 -7.75
N PRO A 16 -15.28 19.51 -7.59
CA PRO A 16 -16.31 19.48 -6.55
C PRO A 16 -17.44 18.48 -6.83
N THR A 17 -17.50 17.90 -8.04
CA THR A 17 -18.48 16.86 -8.39
C THR A 17 -17.84 15.80 -9.29
N TYR A 18 -18.37 14.58 -9.22
CA TYR A 18 -17.96 13.49 -10.11
C TYR A 18 -18.19 13.84 -11.60
N SER A 19 -19.25 14.59 -11.91
CA SER A 19 -19.56 14.99 -13.29
C SER A 19 -18.48 15.90 -13.87
N ARG A 20 -17.99 16.86 -13.08
CA ARG A 20 -16.87 17.72 -13.46
C ARG A 20 -15.58 16.92 -13.63
N ALA A 21 -15.28 16.03 -12.69
CA ALA A 21 -14.11 15.15 -12.81
C ALA A 21 -14.17 14.31 -14.10
N ARG A 22 -15.34 13.78 -14.46
CA ARG A 22 -15.53 13.00 -15.70
C ARG A 22 -15.32 13.85 -16.96
N GLU A 23 -15.82 15.09 -16.98
CA GLU A 23 -15.60 16.03 -18.10
C GLU A 23 -14.11 16.33 -18.33
N HIS A 24 -13.33 16.33 -17.24
CA HIS A 24 -11.91 16.72 -17.23
C HIS A 24 -10.96 15.56 -16.93
N PHE A 25 -11.38 14.31 -17.16
CA PHE A 25 -10.60 13.15 -16.73
C PHE A 25 -9.20 13.11 -17.36
N LYS A 26 -9.05 13.57 -18.60
CA LYS A 26 -7.74 13.73 -19.24
C LYS A 26 -6.84 14.70 -18.47
N ASP A 27 -7.35 15.87 -18.10
CA ASP A 27 -6.59 16.89 -17.35
C ASP A 27 -6.17 16.36 -15.97
N MET A 28 -6.98 15.48 -15.37
CA MET A 28 -6.63 14.80 -14.12
C MET A 28 -5.42 13.88 -14.30
N LEU A 29 -5.41 13.06 -15.37
CA LEU A 29 -4.30 12.17 -15.69
C LEU A 29 -3.03 12.95 -16.04
N ASP A 30 -3.15 14.00 -16.86
CA ASP A 30 -2.02 14.84 -17.25
C ASP A 30 -1.41 15.53 -16.01
N ALA A 31 -2.24 16.01 -15.08
CA ALA A 31 -1.76 16.55 -13.81
C ALA A 31 -1.08 15.49 -12.93
N ASN A 32 -1.65 14.29 -12.85
CA ASN A 32 -1.09 13.19 -12.07
C ASN A 32 0.28 12.74 -12.60
N ALA A 33 0.45 12.70 -13.92
CA ALA A 33 1.72 12.42 -14.58
C ALA A 33 2.83 13.44 -14.23
N THR A 34 2.45 14.67 -13.84
CA THR A 34 3.40 15.69 -13.32
C THR A 34 3.66 15.59 -11.82
N GLY A 35 3.16 14.55 -11.16
CA GLY A 35 3.32 14.32 -9.72
C GLY A 35 2.27 15.01 -8.84
N ARG A 36 1.24 15.63 -9.42
CA ARG A 36 0.19 16.33 -8.66
C ARG A 36 -0.89 15.36 -8.18
N THR A 37 -1.28 15.46 -6.92
CA THR A 37 -2.49 14.81 -6.42
C THR A 37 -3.72 15.54 -6.94
N VAL A 38 -4.72 14.80 -7.38
CA VAL A 38 -6.01 15.37 -7.82
C VAL A 38 -7.13 14.82 -6.94
N THR A 39 -8.00 15.70 -6.44
CA THR A 39 -9.08 15.35 -5.52
C THR A 39 -10.45 15.54 -6.18
N VAL A 40 -11.37 14.60 -5.91
CA VAL A 40 -12.73 14.59 -6.46
C VAL A 40 -13.73 14.38 -5.34
N ALA A 41 -14.77 15.22 -5.29
CA ALA A 41 -15.88 15.05 -4.37
C ALA A 41 -17.07 14.33 -5.02
N ARG A 42 -17.70 13.42 -4.26
CA ARG A 42 -18.95 12.74 -4.61
C ARG A 42 -19.73 12.42 -3.34
N ASP A 43 -21.00 12.83 -3.30
CA ASP A 43 -21.94 12.45 -2.24
C ASP A 43 -21.41 12.72 -0.80
N GLY A 44 -20.63 13.79 -0.63
CA GLY A 44 -20.01 14.18 0.65
C GLY A 44 -18.68 13.50 0.97
N ALA A 45 -18.23 12.53 0.17
CA ALA A 45 -16.91 11.91 0.26
C ALA A 45 -15.91 12.57 -0.69
N VAL A 46 -14.63 12.57 -0.34
CA VAL A 46 -13.53 13.03 -1.18
C VAL A 46 -12.58 11.87 -1.46
N SER A 47 -12.31 11.63 -2.75
CA SER A 47 -11.31 10.68 -3.23
C SER A 47 -10.10 11.40 -3.80
N ALA A 48 -8.93 10.77 -3.76
CA ALA A 48 -7.70 11.30 -4.35
C ALA A 48 -7.14 10.35 -5.42
N MET A 49 -6.72 10.91 -6.54
CA MET A 49 -5.87 10.28 -7.53
C MET A 49 -4.42 10.68 -7.23
N LEU A 50 -3.64 9.72 -6.76
CA LEU A 50 -2.26 9.88 -6.32
C LEU A 50 -1.31 9.31 -7.39
N PRO A 51 -0.18 9.99 -7.69
CA PRO A 51 0.82 9.40 -8.57
C PRO A 51 1.43 8.16 -7.90
N VAL A 52 1.60 7.09 -8.67
CA VAL A 52 1.98 5.76 -8.15
C VAL A 52 3.37 5.78 -7.52
N ASP A 53 4.39 6.30 -8.22
CA ASP A 53 5.78 6.20 -7.71
C ASP A 53 6.01 6.95 -6.39
N PRO A 54 5.54 8.21 -6.22
CA PRO A 54 5.62 8.89 -4.92
C PRO A 54 4.88 8.15 -3.81
N LEU A 55 3.71 7.56 -4.11
CA LEU A 55 2.92 6.80 -3.15
C LEU A 55 3.61 5.49 -2.76
N ARG A 56 4.13 4.73 -3.73
CA ARG A 56 4.94 3.53 -3.48
C ARG A 56 6.17 3.85 -2.64
N ARG A 57 6.89 4.93 -2.97
CA ARG A 57 8.05 5.40 -2.21
C ARG A 57 7.70 5.82 -0.78
N TYR A 58 6.53 6.42 -0.58
CA TYR A 58 6.02 6.69 0.75
C TYR A 58 5.84 5.38 1.54
N PHE A 59 5.12 4.41 0.97
CA PHE A 59 4.93 3.12 1.64
C PHE A 59 6.22 2.35 1.88
N PHE A 60 7.16 2.39 0.93
CA PHE A 60 8.49 1.79 1.08
C PHE A 60 9.19 2.27 2.36
N ARG A 61 9.02 3.56 2.71
CA ARG A 61 9.64 4.19 3.89
C ARG A 61 8.83 4.03 5.17
N THR A 62 7.50 3.96 5.08
CA THR A 62 6.64 3.98 6.26
C THR A 62 6.14 2.61 6.69
N VAL A 63 6.20 1.60 5.81
CA VAL A 63 5.80 0.23 6.12
C VAL A 63 7.07 -0.58 6.34
N PRO A 64 7.53 -0.81 7.59
CA PRO A 64 8.72 -1.60 7.82
C PRO A 64 8.47 -3.08 7.45
N PRO A 65 9.41 -3.76 6.78
CA PRO A 65 9.30 -5.17 6.43
C PRO A 65 9.41 -6.06 7.68
N ARG A 66 10.25 -5.67 8.65
CA ARG A 66 10.51 -6.42 9.89
C ARG A 66 10.87 -7.90 9.63
N VAL A 67 11.62 -8.15 8.57
CA VAL A 67 12.03 -9.49 8.18
C VAL A 67 13.17 -9.96 9.07
N SER A 68 13.10 -11.20 9.52
CA SER A 68 14.17 -11.94 10.17
C SER A 68 14.49 -13.16 9.31
N VAL A 69 15.77 -13.38 9.06
CA VAL A 69 16.26 -14.52 8.28
C VAL A 69 17.11 -15.41 9.18
N VAL A 70 16.76 -16.69 9.25
CA VAL A 70 17.43 -17.69 10.09
C VAL A 70 17.86 -18.87 9.22
N ARG A 71 18.99 -19.50 9.56
CA ARG A 71 19.48 -20.73 8.93
C ARG A 71 19.38 -21.87 9.92
N GLU A 72 18.55 -22.87 9.63
CA GLU A 72 18.35 -24.06 10.47
C GLU A 72 18.36 -25.31 9.59
N ASP A 73 19.12 -26.34 9.99
CA ASP A 73 19.18 -27.65 9.33
C ASP A 73 19.40 -27.62 7.79
N GLY A 74 20.12 -26.61 7.30
CA GLY A 74 20.41 -26.43 5.87
C GLY A 74 19.33 -25.70 5.08
N VAL A 75 18.27 -25.25 5.74
CA VAL A 75 17.19 -24.43 5.17
C VAL A 75 17.35 -22.98 5.63
N VAL A 76 17.05 -22.03 4.75
CA VAL A 76 16.88 -20.62 5.10
C VAL A 76 15.40 -20.34 5.31
N VAL A 77 15.06 -19.76 6.45
CA VAL A 77 13.71 -19.35 6.79
C VAL A 77 13.66 -17.82 6.85
N ALA A 78 12.76 -17.20 6.09
CA ALA A 78 12.46 -15.79 6.19
C ALA A 78 11.07 -15.60 6.83
N LEU A 79 10.98 -14.75 7.85
CA LEU A 79 9.73 -14.48 8.56
C LEU A 79 9.55 -13.00 8.85
N MET A 80 8.30 -12.53 8.85
CA MET A 80 7.98 -11.14 9.16
C MET A 80 7.52 -10.99 10.62
N ALA A 81 8.30 -10.31 11.45
CA ALA A 81 7.98 -10.14 12.86
C ALA A 81 6.66 -9.37 13.07
N GLY A 82 5.74 -9.99 13.80
CA GLY A 82 4.41 -9.44 14.08
C GLY A 82 3.41 -9.60 12.93
N ARG A 83 3.73 -10.40 11.91
CA ARG A 83 2.83 -10.74 10.80
C ARG A 83 2.90 -12.25 10.51
N PRO A 84 1.82 -12.89 10.07
CA PRO A 84 1.79 -14.34 9.85
C PRO A 84 2.39 -14.73 8.48
N PHE A 85 3.56 -14.19 8.13
CA PHE A 85 4.26 -14.52 6.90
C PHE A 85 5.58 -15.21 7.21
N VAL A 86 5.75 -16.37 6.60
CA VAL A 86 6.95 -17.22 6.68
C VAL A 86 7.13 -17.91 5.34
N SER A 87 8.39 -18.04 4.93
CA SER A 87 8.80 -18.73 3.71
C SER A 87 10.15 -19.42 3.95
N GLU A 88 10.47 -20.35 3.06
CA GLU A 88 11.68 -21.16 3.14
C GLU A 88 12.40 -21.21 1.79
N GLY A 89 13.72 -21.38 1.80
CA GLY A 89 14.54 -21.52 0.60
C GLY A 89 15.88 -22.20 0.88
N ALA A 90 16.59 -22.62 -0.18
CA ALA A 90 17.94 -23.15 -0.04
C ALA A 90 18.96 -22.06 0.32
N ASP A 91 18.66 -20.81 -0.04
CA ASP A 91 19.40 -19.62 0.35
C ASP A 91 18.49 -18.45 0.70
N VAL A 92 19.10 -17.28 0.99
CA VAL A 92 18.37 -16.08 1.41
C VAL A 92 17.55 -15.51 0.27
N ASP A 93 18.04 -15.59 -0.96
CA ASP A 93 17.35 -15.02 -2.11
C ASP A 93 16.09 -15.84 -2.40
N GLU A 94 16.20 -17.17 -2.42
CA GLU A 94 15.04 -18.06 -2.60
C GLU A 94 13.99 -17.86 -1.50
N ALA A 95 14.41 -17.76 -0.23
CA ALA A 95 13.47 -17.55 0.87
C ALA A 95 12.76 -16.19 0.77
N LEU A 96 13.44 -15.14 0.32
CA LEU A 96 12.85 -13.81 0.17
C LEU A 96 11.97 -13.69 -1.09
N ASP A 97 12.31 -14.39 -2.16
CA ASP A 97 11.46 -14.48 -3.36
C ASP A 97 10.15 -15.22 -3.05
N ASP A 98 10.22 -16.32 -2.30
CA ASP A 98 9.01 -17.04 -1.84
C ASP A 98 8.18 -16.20 -0.85
N LEU A 99 8.83 -15.41 0.01
CA LEU A 99 8.14 -14.45 0.88
C LEU A 99 7.39 -13.39 0.06
N ALA A 100 8.04 -12.86 -0.99
CA ALA A 100 7.45 -11.88 -1.88
C ALA A 100 6.23 -12.46 -2.61
N LEU A 101 6.32 -13.72 -3.07
CA LEU A 101 5.19 -14.43 -3.69
C LEU A 101 4.02 -14.59 -2.70
N SER A 102 4.28 -15.03 -1.47
CA SER A 102 3.25 -15.15 -0.42
C SER A 102 2.54 -13.82 -0.15
N LEU A 103 3.30 -12.71 -0.16
CA LEU A 103 2.73 -11.37 -0.02
C LEU A 103 1.84 -10.96 -1.20
N ARG A 104 2.18 -11.35 -2.44
CA ARG A 104 1.35 -11.12 -3.63
C ARG A 104 0.01 -11.85 -3.53
N GLU A 105 0.05 -13.12 -3.15
CA GLU A 105 -1.14 -13.94 -2.96
C GLU A 105 -2.02 -13.36 -1.86
N TYR A 106 -1.43 -12.96 -0.73
CA TYR A 106 -2.14 -12.29 0.34
C TYR A 106 -2.79 -10.98 -0.11
N ALA A 107 -2.10 -10.15 -0.90
CA ALA A 107 -2.65 -8.90 -1.41
C ALA A 107 -3.87 -9.13 -2.32
N ALA A 108 -3.82 -10.16 -3.17
CA ALA A 108 -4.95 -10.54 -4.01
C ALA A 108 -6.15 -11.02 -3.17
N ASP A 109 -5.90 -11.91 -2.20
CA ASP A 109 -6.92 -12.39 -1.25
C ASP A 109 -7.51 -11.26 -0.40
N TRP A 110 -6.70 -10.25 -0.05
CA TRP A 110 -7.16 -9.12 0.73
C TRP A 110 -8.20 -8.28 -0.02
N GLU A 111 -7.94 -7.98 -1.29
CA GLU A 111 -8.89 -7.24 -2.13
C GLU A 111 -10.17 -8.03 -2.39
N ASP A 112 -10.06 -9.34 -2.63
CA ASP A 112 -11.20 -10.20 -2.94
C ASP A 112 -12.11 -10.42 -1.73
N ARG A 113 -11.52 -10.68 -0.54
CA ARG A 113 -12.30 -11.15 0.62
C ARG A 113 -11.82 -10.71 2.00
N LEU A 114 -10.53 -10.47 2.23
CA LEU A 114 -10.03 -10.23 3.60
C LEU A 114 -10.17 -8.78 4.09
N GLN A 115 -10.36 -7.80 3.21
CA GLN A 115 -10.47 -6.38 3.60
C GLN A 115 -11.58 -6.08 4.63
N HIS A 116 -12.59 -6.94 4.74
CA HIS A 116 -13.69 -6.81 5.69
C HIS A 116 -13.50 -7.61 6.99
N ALA A 117 -12.46 -8.44 7.08
CA ALA A 117 -12.18 -9.24 8.25
C ALA A 117 -11.43 -8.40 9.32
N PRO A 118 -11.87 -8.39 10.60
CA PRO A 118 -11.27 -7.55 11.64
C PRO A 118 -9.76 -7.75 11.83
N ASN A 119 -9.27 -8.97 11.65
CA ASN A 119 -7.84 -9.30 11.79
C ASN A 119 -6.99 -8.89 10.57
N HIS A 120 -7.59 -8.33 9.52
CA HIS A 120 -6.92 -7.92 8.29
C HIS A 120 -7.17 -6.45 7.90
N HIS A 121 -8.07 -5.73 8.58
CA HIS A 121 -8.45 -4.36 8.20
C HIS A 121 -7.26 -3.38 8.19
N ASP A 122 -6.30 -3.54 9.09
CA ASP A 122 -5.11 -2.70 9.21
C ASP A 122 -4.01 -3.02 8.18
N ALA A 123 -4.19 -4.05 7.34
CA ALA A 123 -3.18 -4.47 6.37
C ALA A 123 -3.13 -3.57 5.12
N TRP A 124 -4.01 -2.57 5.00
CA TRP A 124 -4.14 -1.72 3.81
C TRP A 124 -2.78 -1.18 3.31
N ALA A 125 -1.96 -0.58 4.18
CA ALA A 125 -0.68 0.00 3.75
C ALA A 125 0.31 -1.05 3.20
N LEU A 126 0.33 -2.26 3.78
CA LEU A 126 1.13 -3.37 3.27
C LEU A 126 0.61 -3.84 1.91
N VAL A 127 -0.71 -4.00 1.78
CA VAL A 127 -1.34 -4.44 0.53
C VAL A 127 -1.09 -3.43 -0.59
N GLN A 128 -1.23 -2.13 -0.31
CA GLN A 128 -0.94 -1.08 -1.29
C GLN A 128 0.54 -1.08 -1.69
N LEU A 129 1.47 -1.24 -0.75
CA LEU A 129 2.89 -1.36 -1.06
C LEU A 129 3.16 -2.52 -2.01
N VAL A 130 2.65 -3.71 -1.66
CA VAL A 130 2.80 -4.92 -2.48
C VAL A 130 2.23 -4.63 -3.86
N LYS A 131 0.95 -4.28 -3.98
CA LYS A 131 0.26 -4.06 -5.26
C LYS A 131 0.92 -3.03 -6.17
N LEU A 132 1.50 -1.97 -5.61
CA LEU A 132 2.11 -0.88 -6.38
C LEU A 132 3.58 -1.12 -6.74
N SER A 133 4.20 -2.19 -6.21
CA SER A 133 5.61 -2.51 -6.49
C SER A 133 5.74 -3.53 -7.61
N THR A 134 6.80 -3.45 -8.41
CA THR A 134 7.30 -4.59 -9.19
C THR A 134 7.90 -5.65 -8.26
N ASP A 135 8.25 -6.82 -8.79
CA ASP A 135 8.89 -7.87 -7.97
C ASP A 135 10.27 -7.43 -7.48
N ASP A 136 11.07 -6.79 -8.33
CA ASP A 136 12.35 -6.19 -7.93
C ASP A 136 12.17 -5.12 -6.82
N GLU A 137 11.15 -4.27 -6.93
CA GLU A 137 10.88 -3.22 -5.94
C GLU A 137 10.36 -3.79 -4.61
N LEU A 138 9.60 -4.88 -4.66
CA LEU A 138 9.13 -5.57 -3.47
C LEU A 138 10.28 -6.33 -2.79
N ARG A 139 11.14 -6.97 -3.57
CA ARG A 139 12.37 -7.63 -3.10
C ARG A 139 13.30 -6.64 -2.43
N ASP A 140 13.51 -5.47 -3.05
CA ASP A 140 14.28 -4.36 -2.51
C ASP A 140 13.71 -3.85 -1.17
N TRP A 141 12.38 -3.79 -1.07
CA TRP A 141 11.70 -3.41 0.17
C TRP A 141 11.89 -4.43 1.29
N LEU A 142 11.90 -5.73 1.01
CA LEU A 142 12.15 -6.76 2.01
C LEU A 142 13.53 -6.62 2.66
N GLU A 143 14.52 -6.13 1.92
CA GLU A 143 15.91 -5.98 2.41
C GLU A 143 16.15 -4.71 3.20
N ARG A 144 15.58 -3.59 2.75
CA ARG A 144 15.94 -2.24 3.26
C ARG A 144 14.76 -1.28 3.38
N GLY A 145 13.53 -1.79 3.31
CA GLY A 145 12.33 -0.99 3.54
C GLY A 145 12.28 -0.42 4.95
N GLY A 146 11.67 0.75 5.11
CA GLY A 146 11.56 1.42 6.41
C GLY A 146 12.76 2.28 6.81
N GLU A 147 13.79 2.38 5.96
CA GLU A 147 14.96 3.26 6.12
C GLU A 147 14.79 4.64 5.43
#